data_AF-A0AAV3R1M6-F1
#
_entry.id   AF-A0AAV3R1M6-F1
#
_cell.length_a   1.000
_cell.length_b   1.000
_cell.length_c   1.000
_cell.angle_alpha   90.00
_cell.angle_beta   90.00
_cell.angle_gamma   90.00
#
_symmetry.space_group_name_H-M   'P 1'
#
loop_
_entity.id
_entity.type
_entity.pdbx_description
1 polymer ?
#
loop_
_entity_poly.entity_id
_entity_poly.type
_entity_poly.pdbx_seq_one_letter_code
_entity_poly.pdbx_strand_id
1 'polypeptide(L)'
;MDSQFTFSFVIQRCIQEFRTLLAEVITADAAIQETKDGKTVFTSWSTAKKLLKVDNRYTKVLRKDRESLWRRHVEDIQRRQKLVTNENAEKQSDGRRGSVDSNRYLSGSMRTDDRR
;
A
#
# COMPACT_ATOMS: atom_id res chain seq x y z
N MET A 1 -35.16 16.03 -20.19
CA MET A 1 -34.68 15.84 -18.80
C MET A 1 -33.91 14.54 -18.77
N ASP A 2 -32.61 14.67 -18.52
CA ASP A 2 -31.57 13.75 -18.98
C ASP A 2 -31.45 12.49 -18.11
N SER A 3 -32.09 11.39 -18.54
CA SER A 3 -31.98 10.06 -17.92
C SER A 3 -30.53 9.55 -17.80
N GLN A 4 -29.58 10.08 -18.57
CA GLN A 4 -28.17 9.72 -18.44
C GLN A 4 -27.49 10.35 -17.20
N PHE A 5 -27.94 11.53 -16.76
CA PHE A 5 -27.34 12.24 -15.63
C PHE A 5 -27.76 11.61 -14.29
N THR A 6 -29.02 11.18 -14.18
CA THR A 6 -29.55 10.49 -13.00
C THR A 6 -28.95 9.10 -12.82
N PHE A 7 -28.74 8.35 -13.90
CA PHE A 7 -28.08 7.04 -13.86
C PHE A 7 -26.62 7.14 -13.39
N SER A 8 -25.88 8.13 -13.89
CA SER A 8 -24.49 8.39 -13.50
C SER A 8 -24.37 8.76 -12.01
N PHE A 9 -25.29 9.60 -11.51
CA PHE A 9 -25.33 9.98 -10.10
C PHE A 9 -25.63 8.80 -9.17
N VAL A 10 -26.59 7.93 -9.54
CA VAL A 10 -26.93 6.75 -8.72
C VAL A 10 -25.77 5.75 -8.68
N ILE A 11 -25.09 5.51 -9.80
CA ILE A 11 -23.91 4.64 -9.84
C ILE A 11 -22.81 5.20 -8.94
N GLN A 12 -22.53 6.50 -9.06
CA GLN A 12 -21.52 7.15 -8.25
C GLN A 12 -21.82 7.04 -6.76
N ARG A 13 -23.08 7.21 -6.36
CA ARG A 13 -23.51 6.99 -4.98
C ARG A 13 -23.32 5.54 -4.54
N CYS A 14 -23.73 4.56 -5.34
CA CYS A 14 -23.51 3.15 -5.04
C CYS A 14 -22.02 2.80 -4.84
N ILE A 15 -21.13 3.40 -5.64
CA ILE A 15 -19.69 3.21 -5.52
C ILE A 15 -19.18 3.84 -4.22
N GLN A 16 -19.62 5.04 -3.85
CA GLN A 16 -19.21 5.69 -2.60
C GLN A 16 -19.68 4.89 -1.38
N GLU A 17 -20.94 4.47 -1.35
CA GLU A 17 -21.48 3.60 -0.30
C GLU A 17 -20.66 2.31 -0.14
N PHE A 18 -20.23 1.71 -1.25
CA PHE A 18 -19.38 0.53 -1.21
C PHE A 18 -17.97 0.82 -0.70
N ARG A 19 -17.40 1.99 -1.02
CA ARG A 19 -16.12 2.41 -0.45
C ARG A 19 -16.21 2.64 1.06
N THR A 20 -17.32 3.21 1.53
CA THR A 20 -17.60 3.36 2.97
C THR A 20 -17.70 1.99 3.62
N LEU A 21 -18.45 1.05 3.03
CA LEU A 21 -18.53 -0.34 3.52
C LEU A 21 -17.14 -1.00 3.57
N LEU A 22 -16.29 -0.80 2.54
CA LEU A 22 -14.92 -1.30 2.56
C LEU A 22 -14.15 -0.71 3.75
N ALA A 23 -14.25 0.59 4.02
CA ALA A 23 -13.57 1.20 5.17
C ALA A 23 -14.09 0.70 6.53
N GLU A 24 -15.38 0.39 6.64
CA GLU A 24 -16.00 -0.16 7.86
C GLU A 24 -15.60 -1.62 8.11
N VAL A 25 -15.52 -2.42 7.05
CA VAL A 25 -15.23 -3.87 7.13
C VAL A 25 -13.72 -4.15 7.14
N ILE A 26 -12.95 -3.35 6.41
CA ILE A 26 -11.50 -3.48 6.22
C ILE A 26 -10.79 -2.48 7.14
N THR A 27 -11.09 -2.60 8.42
CA THR A 27 -10.46 -1.80 9.48
C THR A 27 -9.11 -2.37 9.87
N ALA A 28 -8.31 -1.60 10.61
CA ALA A 28 -7.01 -2.05 11.12
C ALA A 28 -7.15 -3.32 11.99
N ASP A 29 -8.27 -3.50 12.69
CA ASP A 29 -8.55 -4.72 13.46
C ASP A 29 -8.72 -5.95 12.56
N ALA A 30 -9.37 -5.80 11.41
CA ALA A 30 -9.48 -6.85 10.40
C ALA A 30 -8.12 -7.22 9.76
N ALA A 31 -7.07 -6.40 9.96
CA ALA A 31 -5.71 -6.70 9.53
C ALA A 31 -5.02 -7.65 10.51
N ILE A 32 -5.44 -7.61 11.78
CA ILE A 32 -4.92 -8.42 12.88
C ILE A 32 -5.69 -9.76 12.94
N GLN A 33 -6.95 -9.77 12.53
CA GLN A 33 -7.73 -11.01 12.40
C GLN A 33 -7.27 -11.84 11.18
N GLU A 34 -6.28 -12.68 11.41
CA GLU A 34 -5.88 -13.73 10.49
C GLU A 34 -6.88 -14.89 10.53
N THR A 35 -7.38 -15.28 9.36
CA THR A 35 -8.12 -16.55 9.23
C THR A 35 -7.17 -17.72 9.41
N LYS A 36 -7.70 -18.92 9.74
CA LYS A 36 -6.91 -20.16 9.98
C LYS A 36 -5.87 -20.49 8.90
N ASP A 37 -6.05 -19.99 7.67
CA ASP A 37 -5.12 -20.13 6.54
C ASP A 37 -3.97 -19.09 6.51
N GLY A 38 -3.81 -18.27 7.55
CA GLY A 38 -2.86 -17.13 7.57
C GLY A 38 -3.24 -15.99 6.61
N LYS A 39 -4.47 -16.01 6.08
CA LYS A 39 -4.99 -15.00 5.16
C LYS A 39 -5.79 -13.98 5.95
N THR A 40 -5.65 -12.70 5.63
CA THR A 40 -6.44 -11.61 6.20
C THR A 40 -7.47 -11.12 5.19
N VAL A 41 -8.39 -10.29 5.65
CA VAL A 41 -9.34 -9.57 4.77
C VAL A 41 -8.60 -8.67 3.76
N PHE A 42 -7.35 -8.33 4.05
CA PHE A 42 -6.45 -7.57 3.16
C PHE A 42 -5.78 -8.45 2.11
N THR A 43 -5.37 -9.66 2.45
CA THR A 43 -4.62 -10.52 1.52
C THR A 43 -5.51 -11.44 0.68
N SER A 44 -6.79 -11.60 1.03
CA SER A 44 -7.70 -12.49 0.30
C SER A 44 -9.08 -11.88 0.01
N TRP A 45 -9.35 -11.69 -1.28
CA TRP A 45 -10.68 -11.26 -1.76
C TRP A 45 -11.78 -12.26 -1.37
N SER A 46 -11.48 -13.56 -1.33
CA SER A 46 -12.47 -14.58 -0.94
C SER A 46 -12.94 -14.40 0.51
N THR A 47 -12.02 -14.03 1.40
CA THR A 47 -12.33 -13.73 2.81
C THR A 47 -13.11 -12.41 2.90
N ALA A 48 -12.63 -11.35 2.25
CA ALA A 48 -13.32 -10.06 2.21
C ALA A 48 -14.74 -10.19 1.63
N LYS A 49 -14.90 -10.94 0.54
CA LYS A 49 -16.19 -11.19 -0.13
C LYS A 49 -17.20 -11.87 0.78
N LYS A 50 -16.80 -12.72 1.73
CA LYS A 50 -17.73 -13.34 2.68
C LYS A 50 -18.36 -12.27 3.59
N LEU A 51 -17.57 -11.33 4.07
CA LEU A 51 -18.04 -10.21 4.90
C LEU A 51 -18.90 -9.24 4.09
N LEU A 52 -18.44 -8.90 2.88
CA LEU A 52 -19.16 -7.98 2.00
C LEU A 52 -20.51 -8.52 1.54
N LYS A 53 -20.63 -9.84 1.31
CA LYS A 53 -21.89 -10.48 0.91
C LYS A 53 -23.03 -10.35 1.92
N VAL A 54 -22.71 -10.10 3.19
CA VAL A 54 -23.72 -9.94 4.25
C VAL A 54 -24.49 -8.63 4.08
N ASP A 55 -23.88 -7.61 3.45
CA ASP A 55 -24.50 -6.30 3.26
C ASP A 55 -25.23 -6.20 1.91
N ASN A 56 -26.45 -5.68 1.93
CA ASN A 56 -27.25 -5.44 0.72
C ASN A 56 -26.57 -4.47 -0.27
N ARG A 57 -25.74 -3.53 0.23
CA ARG A 57 -24.95 -2.58 -0.58
C ARG A 57 -24.00 -3.28 -1.54
N TYR A 58 -23.56 -4.51 -1.23
CA TYR A 58 -22.73 -5.32 -2.12
C TYR A 58 -23.45 -5.70 -3.42
N THR A 59 -24.76 -5.90 -3.40
CA THR A 59 -25.52 -6.30 -4.61
C THR A 59 -25.72 -5.16 -5.59
N LYS A 60 -25.70 -3.90 -5.11
CA LYS A 60 -25.96 -2.68 -5.89
C LYS A 60 -24.79 -2.24 -6.78
N VAL A 61 -23.56 -2.64 -6.45
CA VAL A 61 -22.36 -2.30 -7.25
C VAL A 61 -22.16 -3.31 -8.37
N LEU A 62 -21.70 -2.87 -9.55
CA LEU A 62 -21.40 -3.78 -10.66
C LEU A 62 -20.27 -4.73 -10.27
N ARG A 63 -20.40 -6.02 -10.59
CA ARG A 63 -19.42 -7.06 -10.23
C ARG A 63 -17.99 -6.72 -10.65
N LYS A 64 -17.82 -6.08 -11.81
CA LYS A 64 -16.53 -5.68 -12.39
C LYS A 64 -15.78 -4.64 -11.53
N ASP A 65 -16.51 -3.78 -10.81
CA ASP A 65 -15.91 -2.68 -10.06
C ASP A 65 -15.58 -3.10 -8.61
N ARG A 66 -16.24 -4.15 -8.10
CA ARG A 66 -16.11 -4.59 -6.69
C ARG A 66 -14.68 -4.95 -6.33
N GLU A 67 -14.04 -5.80 -7.14
CA GLU A 67 -12.68 -6.26 -6.87
C GLU A 67 -11.66 -5.15 -7.04
N SER A 68 -11.81 -4.31 -8.06
CA SER A 68 -10.93 -3.16 -8.32
C SER A 68 -10.98 -2.15 -7.18
N LEU A 69 -12.17 -1.85 -6.65
CA LEU A 69 -12.34 -0.95 -5.51
C LEU A 69 -11.72 -1.53 -4.24
N TRP A 70 -11.92 -2.82 -3.97
CA TRP A 70 -11.29 -3.52 -2.85
C TRP A 70 -9.77 -3.50 -2.94
N ARG A 71 -9.21 -3.90 -4.09
CA ARG A 71 -7.77 -3.95 -4.32
C ARG A 71 -7.12 -2.60 -4.08
N ARG A 72 -7.70 -1.53 -4.66
CA ARG A 72 -7.20 -0.17 -4.46
C ARG A 72 -7.26 0.29 -3.00
N HIS A 73 -8.29 -0.12 -2.26
CA HIS A 73 -8.44 0.22 -0.85
C HIS A 73 -7.40 -0.50 0.02
N VAL A 74 -7.24 -1.80 -0.19
CA VAL A 74 -6.21 -2.62 0.49
C VAL A 74 -4.82 -2.09 0.21
N GLU A 75 -4.49 -1.81 -1.06
CA GLU A 75 -3.19 -1.24 -1.45
C GLU A 75 -2.92 0.10 -0.76
N ASP A 76 -3.93 0.95 -0.60
CA ASP A 76 -3.78 2.22 0.11
C ASP A 76 -3.49 2.03 1.60
N ILE A 77 -4.19 1.09 2.25
CA ILE A 77 -3.94 0.77 3.66
C ILE A 77 -2.57 0.12 3.85
N GLN A 78 -2.19 -0.82 2.99
CA GLN A 78 -0.86 -1.44 3.03
C GLN A 78 0.25 -0.40 2.80
N ARG A 79 0.04 0.56 1.89
CA ARG A 79 0.98 1.67 1.67
C ARG A 79 1.14 2.52 2.94
N ARG A 80 0.03 2.85 3.62
CA ARG A 80 0.04 3.59 4.89
C ARG A 80 0.71 2.82 6.01
N GLN A 81 0.43 1.51 6.14
CA GLN A 81 1.09 0.66 7.14
C GLN A 81 2.60 0.53 6.91
N LYS A 82 3.03 0.42 5.65
CA LYS A 82 4.45 0.37 5.31
C LYS A 82 5.16 1.70 5.59
N LEU A 83 4.48 2.84 5.41
CA LEU A 83 4.98 4.16 5.78
C LEU A 83 5.13 4.31 7.31
N VAL A 84 4.12 3.91 8.09
CA VAL A 84 4.20 3.91 9.57
C VAL A 84 5.32 3.00 10.08
N THR A 85 5.56 1.86 9.41
CA THR A 85 6.67 0.96 9.74
C THR A 85 8.04 1.57 9.38
N ASN A 86 8.14 2.29 8.26
CA ASN A 86 9.37 2.98 7.85
C ASN A 86 9.72 4.18 8.76
N GLU A 87 8.74 4.94 9.24
CA GLU A 87 8.98 6.05 10.17
C GLU A 87 9.53 5.58 11.53
N ASN A 88 9.26 4.33 11.93
CA ASN A 88 9.84 3.74 13.14
C ASN A 88 11.21 3.07 12.89
N ALA A 89 11.52 2.71 11.63
CA ALA A 89 12.84 2.19 11.26
C ALA A 89 13.88 3.31 11.07
N GLU A 90 13.47 4.54 10.76
CA GLU A 90 14.39 5.65 10.51
C GLU A 90 14.98 6.27 11.79
N LYS A 91 14.39 6.02 12.98
CA LYS A 91 14.96 6.48 14.27
C LYS A 91 15.98 5.55 14.91
N GLN A 92 16.29 4.39 14.32
CA GLN A 92 17.27 3.44 14.90
C GLN A 92 18.38 3.02 13.92
N SER A 93 18.70 3.83 12.91
CA SER A 93 19.95 3.63 12.17
C SER A 93 20.60 4.93 11.71
N ASP A 94 20.79 5.90 12.60
CA ASP A 94 21.93 6.82 12.47
C ASP A 94 23.15 6.21 13.20
N GLY A 95 23.52 5.03 12.72
CA GLY A 95 24.68 4.26 13.15
C GLY A 95 25.70 4.22 12.02
N ARG A 96 26.49 5.30 11.92
CA ARG A 96 27.78 5.39 11.21
C ARG A 96 27.83 4.77 9.81
N ARG A 97 27.53 5.56 8.78
CA ARG A 97 28.14 5.39 7.45
C ARG A 97 28.55 6.75 6.88
N GLY A 98 29.69 7.23 7.36
CA GLY A 98 30.32 8.44 6.87
C GLY A 98 31.76 8.54 7.37
N SER A 99 32.50 7.42 7.34
CA SER A 99 33.95 7.48 7.55
C SER A 99 34.57 8.02 6.27
N VAL A 100 34.85 9.32 6.31
CA VAL A 100 35.85 9.99 5.49
C VAL A 100 37.06 9.07 5.28
N ASP A 101 37.30 8.70 4.03
CA ASP A 101 38.65 8.54 3.53
C ASP A 101 38.69 9.11 2.11
N SER A 102 38.84 10.42 2.05
CA SER A 102 39.46 11.06 0.89
C SER A 102 40.71 11.74 1.41
N ASN A 103 41.67 10.91 1.85
CA ASN A 103 43.04 11.34 1.96
C ASN A 103 43.91 10.42 1.10
N ARG A 104 44.95 11.04 0.53
CA ARG A 104 46.01 10.46 -0.29
C ARG A 104 45.61 10.30 -1.78
N TYR A 105 46.23 10.94 -2.76
CA TYR A 105 47.59 11.44 -2.83
C TYR A 105 47.65 12.61 -3.83
N LEU A 106 47.95 13.82 -3.34
CA LEU A 106 48.72 14.80 -4.10
C LEU A 106 50.12 14.85 -3.47
N SER A 107 51.12 14.91 -4.34
CA SER A 107 52.55 15.18 -4.09
C SER A 107 53.49 14.00 -3.82
N GLY A 108 54.54 13.94 -4.67
CA GLY A 108 55.74 13.11 -4.55
C GLY A 108 56.12 12.55 -5.92
N SER A 109 56.68 13.32 -6.86
CA SER A 109 58.11 13.67 -6.91
C SER A 109 59.02 12.49 -6.57
N MET A 110 59.43 11.70 -7.57
CA MET A 110 60.76 11.10 -7.59
C MET A 110 61.19 10.75 -9.03
N ARG A 111 62.38 11.24 -9.39
CA ARG A 111 63.08 11.07 -10.67
C ARG A 111 63.83 9.72 -10.70
N THR A 112 64.51 9.45 -11.82
CA THR A 112 65.61 8.46 -12.04
C THR A 112 65.15 7.00 -12.23
N ASP A 113 65.72 6.14 -13.08
CA ASP A 113 66.74 6.16 -14.15
C ASP A 113 66.74 4.73 -14.77
N ASP A 114 67.29 4.61 -15.98
CA ASP A 114 68.05 3.46 -16.51
C ASP A 114 67.44 2.16 -17.12
N ARG A 115 68.09 1.79 -18.26
CA ARG A 115 68.20 0.51 -19.00
C ARG A 115 66.94 -0.05 -19.69
N ARG A 116 66.95 -0.34 -20.99
CA ARG A 116 67.96 -1.09 -21.78
C ARG A 116 67.78 -0.86 -23.28
#